data_AF-Q4SX89-F1
#
_entry.id   AF-Q4SX89-F1
#
_cell.length_a   1.000
_cell.length_b   1.000
_cell.length_c   1.000
_cell.angle_alpha   90.00
_cell.angle_beta   90.00
_cell.angle_gamma   90.00
#
_symmetry.space_group_name_H-M   'P 1'
#
loop_
_entity.id
_entity.type
_entity.pdbx_description
1 polymer ?
#
loop_
_entity_poly.entity_id
_entity_poly.type
_entity_poly.pdbx_seq_one_letter_code
_entity_poly.pdbx_strand_id
1 'polypeptide(L)'
;DEDIAWRKHEVTVTEIQHQIKEYNSQTNSNLNMVFNKDGTYTGFIKVHFHLARPISLPPHGGEAAQGGWGGRRTSFYLPKDTARHLHVSSQTRVGEVIQALLNKFTLVDNPAKFALFEHTETQSQG
;
A
#
# COMPACT_ATOMS: atom_id res chain seq x y z
N ASP A 1 -20.40 -18.84 6.03
CA ASP A 1 -18.97 -19.08 6.23
C ASP A 1 -18.44 -19.95 5.12
N GLU A 2 -18.11 -19.31 4.00
CA GLU A 2 -17.38 -20.00 2.93
C GLU A 2 -15.92 -20.10 3.36
N ASP A 3 -15.52 -21.34 3.60
CA ASP A 3 -14.15 -21.76 3.88
C ASP A 3 -13.31 -21.44 2.63
N ILE A 4 -12.70 -20.25 2.59
CA ILE A 4 -11.74 -19.88 1.55
C ILE A 4 -10.51 -20.76 1.78
N ALA A 5 -10.57 -21.96 1.22
CA ALA A 5 -9.46 -22.88 1.11
C ALA A 5 -8.42 -22.23 0.20
N TRP A 6 -7.60 -21.35 0.77
CA TRP A 6 -6.35 -20.89 0.19
C TRP A 6 -5.50 -22.15 0.00
N ARG A 7 -5.65 -22.81 -1.15
CA ARG A 7 -4.72 -23.85 -1.57
C ARG A 7 -3.36 -23.20 -1.52
N LYS A 8 -2.51 -23.64 -0.58
CA LYS A 8 -1.07 -23.41 -0.62
C LYS A 8 -0.51 -24.20 -1.80
N HIS A 9 -0.92 -23.83 -3.00
CA HIS A 9 -0.29 -24.32 -4.21
C HIS A 9 1.03 -23.58 -4.30
N GLU A 10 2.13 -24.30 -4.09
CA GLU A 10 3.45 -23.77 -4.35
C GLU A 10 3.57 -23.58 -5.86
N VAL A 11 3.31 -22.35 -6.31
CA VAL A 11 3.47 -21.96 -7.72
C VAL A 11 4.96 -22.06 -8.05
N THR A 12 5.29 -22.80 -9.11
CA THR A 12 6.67 -22.96 -9.55
C THR A 12 7.24 -21.66 -10.11
N VAL A 13 8.57 -21.53 -10.10
CA VAL A 13 9.26 -20.36 -10.68
C VAL A 13 8.88 -20.16 -12.16
N THR A 14 8.76 -21.25 -12.92
CA THR A 14 8.36 -21.24 -14.33
C THR A 14 6.93 -20.71 -14.52
N GLU A 15 6.01 -21.07 -13.63
CA GLU A 15 4.63 -20.57 -13.67
C GLU A 15 4.56 -19.08 -13.33
N ILE A 16 5.33 -18.62 -12.33
CA ILE A 16 5.44 -17.18 -12.00
C ILE A 16 5.97 -16.40 -13.20
N GLN A 17 7.02 -16.89 -13.87
CA GLN A 17 7.57 -16.26 -15.08
C GLN A 17 6.54 -16.19 -16.21
N HIS A 18 5.76 -17.26 -16.41
CA HIS A 18 4.70 -17.28 -17.39
C HIS A 18 3.60 -16.26 -17.05
N GLN A 19 3.11 -16.26 -15.81
CA GLN A 19 2.10 -15.32 -15.33
C GLN A 19 2.55 -13.85 -15.47
N ILE A 20 3.81 -13.54 -15.18
CA ILE A 20 4.36 -12.18 -15.35
C ILE A 20 4.36 -11.76 -16.83
N LYS A 21 4.71 -12.67 -17.75
CA LYS A 21 4.69 -12.38 -19.19
C LYS A 21 3.26 -12.13 -19.68
N GLU A 22 2.32 -12.99 -19.28
CA GLU A 22 0.90 -12.86 -19.59
C GLU A 22 0.29 -11.58 -19.01
N TYR A 23 0.66 -11.20 -17.79
CA TYR A 23 0.24 -9.95 -17.17
C TYR A 23 0.77 -8.73 -17.94
N ASN A 24 2.07 -8.73 -18.26
CA ASN A 24 2.72 -7.62 -18.96
C ASN A 24 2.24 -7.45 -20.41
N SER A 25 1.73 -8.51 -21.07
CA SER A 25 1.18 -8.40 -22.42
C SER A 25 -0.19 -7.69 -22.44
N GLN A 26 -0.89 -7.68 -21.30
CA GLN A 26 -2.22 -7.08 -21.13
C GLN A 26 -2.17 -5.72 -20.42
N THR A 27 -1.02 -5.33 -19.89
CA THR A 27 -0.84 -4.16 -19.01
C THR A 27 -0.08 -3.03 -19.72
N ASN A 28 -0.29 -1.78 -19.28
CA ASN A 28 0.51 -0.66 -19.73
C ASN A 28 1.97 -0.81 -19.24
N SER A 29 2.94 -0.46 -20.08
CA SER A 29 4.37 -0.66 -19.82
C SER A 29 4.87 0.00 -18.53
N ASN A 30 4.20 1.04 -18.05
CA ASN A 30 4.51 1.73 -16.79
C ASN A 30 4.08 0.96 -15.52
N LEU A 31 3.30 -0.11 -15.64
CA LEU A 31 2.84 -0.96 -14.53
C LEU A 31 3.36 -2.40 -14.64
N ASN A 32 4.31 -2.64 -15.56
CA ASN A 32 4.87 -3.96 -15.78
C ASN A 32 5.50 -4.54 -14.51
N MET A 33 5.36 -5.86 -14.38
CA MET A 33 6.09 -6.67 -13.43
C MET A 33 7.45 -7.07 -13.99
N VAL A 34 8.44 -7.20 -13.11
CA VAL A 34 9.80 -7.62 -13.46
C VAL A 34 10.16 -8.84 -12.64
N PHE A 35 10.54 -9.92 -13.32
CA PHE A 35 11.11 -11.11 -12.69
C PHE A 35 12.63 -10.95 -12.54
N ASN A 36 13.16 -11.17 -11.35
CA ASN A 36 14.56 -10.98 -11.00
C ASN A 36 15.32 -12.31 -10.99
N LYS A 37 16.66 -12.23 -11.13
CA LYS A 37 17.54 -13.42 -11.17
C LYS A 37 17.58 -14.21 -9.86
N ASP A 38 17.29 -13.55 -8.74
CA ASP A 38 17.23 -14.14 -7.41
C ASP A 38 15.91 -14.89 -7.13
N GLY A 39 15.03 -14.97 -8.12
CA GLY A 39 13.71 -15.60 -8.01
C GLY A 39 12.63 -14.69 -7.44
N THR A 40 12.97 -13.46 -7.05
CA THR A 40 11.98 -12.46 -6.65
C THR A 40 11.34 -11.81 -7.87
N TYR A 41 10.24 -11.12 -7.65
CA TYR A 41 9.61 -10.31 -8.68
C TYR A 41 9.13 -9.00 -8.08
N THR A 42 9.03 -7.96 -8.91
CA THR A 42 8.53 -6.64 -8.52
C THR A 42 7.39 -6.22 -9.42
N GLY A 43 6.58 -5.29 -8.94
CA GLY A 43 5.42 -4.77 -9.66
C GLY A 43 4.78 -3.61 -8.92
N PHE A 44 3.62 -3.17 -9.41
CA PHE A 44 2.89 -2.07 -8.80
C PHE A 44 1.58 -2.54 -8.18
N ILE A 45 1.28 -2.05 -6.98
CA ILE A 45 -0.03 -2.18 -6.35
C ILE A 45 -0.66 -0.79 -6.20
N LYS A 46 -1.99 -0.72 -6.30
CA LYS A 46 -2.75 0.50 -6.04
C LYS A 46 -3.42 0.40 -4.67
N VAL A 47 -3.04 1.28 -3.75
CA VAL A 47 -3.61 1.32 -2.40
C VAL A 47 -4.54 2.52 -2.27
N HIS A 48 -5.79 2.26 -1.91
CA HIS A 48 -6.80 3.26 -1.59
C HIS A 48 -6.81 3.56 -0.09
N PHE A 49 -6.92 4.83 0.28
CA PHE A 49 -6.93 5.27 1.67
C PHE A 49 -8.36 5.54 2.13
N HIS A 50 -8.89 4.66 2.97
CA HIS A 50 -10.18 4.83 3.64
C HIS A 50 -9.98 5.02 5.14
N LEU A 51 -9.57 6.23 5.54
CA LEU A 51 -9.28 6.55 6.93
C LEU A 51 -10.34 7.50 7.50
N ALA A 52 -10.94 7.13 8.64
CA ALA A 52 -11.91 7.95 9.37
C ALA A 52 -11.20 9.16 10.04
N ARG A 53 -11.89 10.29 10.17
CA ARG A 53 -11.31 11.55 10.70
C ARG A 53 -11.29 11.56 12.25
N PRO A 54 -10.32 12.23 12.92
CA PRO A 54 -9.15 12.96 12.39
C PRO A 54 -7.83 12.18 12.60
N ILE A 55 -6.96 12.19 11.58
CA ILE A 55 -5.58 11.70 11.73
C ILE A 55 -4.68 12.89 12.02
N SER A 56 -3.75 12.73 12.96
CA SER A 56 -2.81 13.80 13.35
C SER A 56 -1.66 13.86 12.35
N LEU A 57 -1.46 15.01 11.72
CA LEU A 57 -0.19 15.31 11.07
C LEU A 57 0.72 16.08 12.04
N PRO A 58 2.05 15.91 11.94
CA PRO A 58 3.00 16.80 12.55
C PRO A 58 2.86 18.19 11.90
N PRO A 59 3.13 19.26 12.65
CA PRO A 59 3.09 20.61 12.10
C PRO A 59 4.07 20.73 10.93
N HIS A 60 3.61 21.29 9.82
CA HIS A 60 4.47 21.66 8.69
C HIS A 60 5.31 22.88 9.05
N GLY A 61 6.63 22.82 8.81
CA GLY A 61 7.55 23.95 8.92
C GLY A 61 8.38 23.90 10.21
N GLY A 62 9.69 23.82 10.03
CA GLY A 62 10.66 23.73 11.12
C GLY A 62 10.83 25.03 11.92
N GLU A 63 11.73 24.89 12.90
CA GLU A 63 12.26 25.87 13.84
C GLU A 63 11.59 25.91 15.22
N ALA A 64 12.48 25.73 16.21
CA ALA A 64 12.23 25.61 17.62
C ALA A 64 11.52 26.85 18.17
N ALA A 65 10.46 26.64 18.94
CA ALA A 65 10.05 27.57 19.98
C ALA A 65 10.00 26.80 21.30
N GLN A 66 11.06 26.99 22.07
CA GLN A 66 11.07 26.80 23.52
C GLN A 66 9.83 27.45 24.12
N GLY A 67 9.10 26.74 24.97
CA GLY A 67 7.98 27.31 25.72
C GLY A 67 6.78 26.38 25.71
N GLY A 68 6.57 25.69 26.83
CA GLY A 68 5.51 24.71 26.97
C GLY A 68 4.13 25.32 26.81
N TRP A 69 3.45 24.99 25.70
CA TRP A 69 2.00 24.99 25.55
C TRP A 69 1.67 23.83 24.61
N GLY A 70 0.71 22.99 25.00
CA GLY A 70 0.43 21.67 24.41
C GLY A 70 0.44 21.65 22.89
N GLY A 71 1.19 20.69 22.33
CA GLY A 71 1.37 20.51 20.89
C GLY A 71 0.05 20.57 20.15
N ARG A 72 -0.19 21.68 19.44
CA ARG A 72 -1.31 21.84 18.53
C ARG A 72 -1.16 20.84 17.39
N ARG A 73 -1.75 19.66 17.57
CA ARG A 73 -2.04 18.68 16.52
C ARG A 73 -3.00 19.34 15.54
N THR A 74 -2.47 19.97 14.50
CA THR A 74 -3.27 20.44 13.37
C THR A 74 -3.77 19.22 12.61
N SER A 75 -5.08 18.94 12.73
CA SER A 75 -5.75 17.87 11.99
C SER A 75 -5.83 18.24 10.52
N PHE A 76 -4.86 17.79 9.74
CA PHE A 76 -4.91 17.94 8.30
C PHE A 76 -5.63 16.74 7.69
N TYR A 77 -6.36 17.01 6.61
CA TYR A 77 -7.24 16.04 5.99
C TYR A 77 -6.55 15.35 4.82
N LEU A 78 -6.53 14.02 4.84
CA LEU A 78 -6.33 13.28 3.61
C LEU A 78 -7.58 13.44 2.73
N PRO A 79 -7.46 13.79 1.44
CA PRO A 79 -8.60 13.81 0.51
C PRO A 79 -9.30 12.45 0.50
N LYS A 80 -10.64 12.46 0.45
CA LYS A 80 -11.52 11.30 0.66
C LYS A 80 -11.26 10.12 -0.29
N ASP A 81 -10.59 10.37 -1.42
CA ASP A 81 -10.34 9.39 -2.47
C ASP A 81 -8.85 9.27 -2.82
N THR A 82 -7.98 9.36 -1.82
CA THR A 82 -6.55 9.24 -2.06
C THR A 82 -6.18 7.81 -2.41
N ALA A 83 -5.72 7.60 -3.64
CA ALA A 83 -5.11 6.34 -4.07
C ALA A 83 -3.66 6.56 -4.49
N ARG A 84 -2.80 5.57 -4.24
CA ARG A 84 -1.38 5.62 -4.62
C ARG A 84 -0.92 4.32 -5.22
N HIS A 85 -0.16 4.43 -6.30
CA HIS A 85 0.65 3.33 -6.83
C HIS A 85 1.93 3.20 -6.00
N LEU A 86 2.22 1.99 -5.56
CA LEU A 86 3.44 1.63 -4.86
C LEU A 86 4.16 0.56 -5.65
N HIS A 87 5.46 0.76 -5.84
CA HIS A 87 6.33 -0.29 -6.33
C HIS A 87 6.69 -1.21 -5.17
N VAL A 88 6.43 -2.50 -5.32
CA VAL A 88 6.65 -3.52 -4.27
C VAL A 88 7.36 -4.73 -4.87
N SER A 89 8.00 -5.52 -4.02
CA SER A 89 8.53 -6.84 -4.36
C SER A 89 7.67 -7.95 -3.78
N SER A 90 7.87 -9.18 -4.27
CA SER A 90 7.29 -10.40 -3.74
C SER A 90 7.61 -10.66 -2.25
N GLN A 91 8.60 -9.97 -1.69
CA GLN A 91 9.01 -10.07 -0.29
C GLN A 91 8.49 -8.91 0.56
N THR A 92 7.90 -7.88 -0.05
CA THR A 92 7.40 -6.70 0.67
C THR A 92 6.26 -7.10 1.60
N ARG A 93 6.42 -6.83 2.89
CA ARG A 93 5.42 -7.15 3.91
C ARG A 93 4.38 -6.03 4.04
N VAL A 94 3.18 -6.40 4.49
CA VAL A 94 2.09 -5.45 4.74
C VAL A 94 2.51 -4.30 5.67
N GLY A 95 3.28 -4.61 6.73
CA GLY A 95 3.76 -3.58 7.65
C GLY A 95 4.68 -2.55 6.98
N GLU A 96 5.50 -2.96 6.00
CA GLU A 96 6.35 -2.06 5.24
C GLU A 96 5.52 -1.16 4.32
N VAL A 97 4.47 -1.72 3.70
CA VAL A 97 3.51 -0.95 2.90
C VAL A 97 2.83 0.12 3.75
N ILE A 98 2.29 -0.26 4.92
CA ILE A 98 1.64 0.67 5.85
C ILE A 98 2.63 1.76 6.28
N GLN A 99 3.85 1.39 6.71
CA GLN A 99 4.85 2.35 7.14
C GLN A 99 5.26 3.34 6.04
N ALA A 100 5.49 2.84 4.82
CA ALA A 100 5.86 3.67 3.68
C ALA A 100 4.73 4.66 3.33
N LEU A 101 3.49 4.22 3.42
CA LEU A 101 2.31 5.05 3.22
C LEU A 101 2.19 6.14 4.29
N LEU A 102 2.31 5.79 5.57
CA LEU A 102 2.24 6.76 6.67
C LEU A 102 3.33 7.83 6.56
N ASN A 103 4.58 7.42 6.31
CA ASN A 103 5.71 8.34 6.12
C ASN A 103 5.45 9.33 4.99
N LYS A 104 4.88 8.86 3.87
CA LYS A 104 4.60 9.68 2.69
C LYS A 104 3.52 10.74 2.92
N PHE A 105 2.60 10.49 3.85
CA PHE A 105 1.58 11.46 4.27
C PHE A 105 1.97 12.21 5.55
N THR A 106 3.25 12.11 5.97
CA THR A 106 3.76 12.64 7.24
C THR A 106 2.95 12.20 8.45
N LEU A 107 2.15 11.14 8.38
CA LEU A 107 1.31 10.68 9.48
C LEU A 107 2.21 10.10 10.59
N VAL A 108 2.38 10.85 11.68
CA VAL A 108 3.08 10.38 12.90
C VAL A 108 2.07 9.66 13.78
N ASP A 109 1.54 8.55 13.27
CA ASP A 109 0.65 7.68 14.04
C ASP A 109 1.24 6.26 14.10
N ASN A 110 0.75 5.45 15.04
CA ASN A 110 1.22 4.09 15.25
C ASN A 110 0.77 3.20 14.08
N PRO A 111 1.69 2.56 13.32
CA PRO A 111 1.35 1.66 12.21
C PRO A 111 0.39 0.54 12.60
N ALA A 112 0.42 0.09 13.86
CA ALA A 112 -0.47 -0.95 14.37
C ALA A 112 -1.96 -0.56 14.43
N LYS A 113 -2.30 0.73 14.24
CA LYS A 113 -3.69 1.20 14.13
C LYS A 113 -4.26 1.05 12.73
N PHE A 114 -3.43 0.68 11.76
CA PHE A 114 -3.81 0.57 10.36
C PHE A 114 -3.79 -0.90 9.94
N ALA A 115 -4.65 -1.22 8.98
CA ALA A 115 -4.71 -2.51 8.35
C ALA A 115 -4.83 -2.31 6.84
N LEU A 116 -4.26 -3.24 6.08
CA LEU A 116 -4.42 -3.31 4.64
C LEU A 116 -5.42 -4.41 4.32
N PHE A 117 -6.43 -4.08 3.53
CA PHE A 117 -7.45 -5.01 3.07
C PHE A 117 -7.30 -5.19 1.56
N GLU A 118 -7.49 -6.43 1.11
CA GLU A 118 -7.69 -6.70 -0.31
C GLU A 118 -9.09 -6.23 -0.70
N HIS A 119 -9.21 -5.59 -1.86
CA HIS A 119 -10.49 -5.18 -2.43
C HIS A 119 -10.62 -5.73 -3.84
N THR A 120 -11.49 -6.73 -4.01
CA THR A 120 -11.87 -7.25 -5.32
C THR A 120 -13.14 -6.54 -5.76
N GLU A 121 -13.04 -5.73 -6.81
CA GLU A 121 -14.23 -5.12 -7.41
C GLU A 121 -14.96 -6.21 -8.21
N THR A 122 -15.97 -6.85 -7.59
CA THR A 122 -16.91 -7.66 -8.34
C THR A 122 -17.69 -6.71 -9.24
N GLN A 123 -17.50 -6.78 -10.56
CA GLN A 123 -18.38 -6.11 -11.52
C GLN A 123 -19.80 -6.63 -11.32
N SER A 124 -20.57 -6.04 -10.41
CA SER A 124 -22.02 -6.07 -10.51
C SER A 124 -22.36 -5.08 -11.63
N GLN A 125 -22.49 -5.59 -12.85
CA GLN A 125 -23.17 -4.86 -13.91
C GLN A 125 -24.55 -4.45 -13.40
N GLY A 126 -24.81 -3.14 -13.41
CA GLY A 126 -26.16 -2.58 -13.44
C GLY A 126 -26.50 -2.20 -14.87
#